data_AF-A0A518DF59-F1
#
_entry.id   AF-A0A518DF59-F1
#
_cell.length_a   1.000
_cell.length_b   1.000
_cell.length_c   1.000
_cell.angle_alpha   90.00
_cell.angle_beta   90.00
_cell.angle_gamma   90.00
#
_symmetry.space_group_name_H-M   'P 1'
#
loop_
_entity.id
_entity.type
_entity.pdbx_description
1 polymer ?
#
loop_
_entity_poly.entity_id
_entity_poly.type
_entity_poly.pdbx_seq_one_letter_code
_entity_poly.pdbx_strand_id
1 'polypeptide(L)'
;MTESNPYAAPLVEGGPHDAAFDGLSEPERKRLEIGRVVVAWEKRRWVYNAVLGVATLPLLVISALAGEVADAVRLSVIGACVANASYLAGPIAEGYWTWFVGPATWLRTLLFLSGTLLALLLVAAVTLIFCMRVDLIPTPK
;
A
#
# COMPACT_ATOMS: atom_id res chain seq x y z
N MET A 1 8.69 -41.66 -10.60
CA MET A 1 9.08 -40.57 -11.52
C MET A 1 8.20 -39.38 -11.17
N THR A 2 8.74 -38.40 -10.44
CA THR A 2 8.05 -37.15 -10.13
C THR A 2 8.32 -36.18 -11.28
N GLU A 3 7.28 -35.88 -12.06
CA GLU A 3 7.31 -34.84 -13.09
C GLU A 3 7.66 -33.50 -12.42
N SER A 4 8.80 -32.94 -12.80
CA SER A 4 9.22 -31.61 -12.39
C SER A 4 8.28 -30.59 -13.04
N ASN A 5 7.58 -29.81 -12.22
CA ASN A 5 6.71 -28.74 -12.69
C ASN A 5 7.56 -27.69 -13.43
N PRO A 6 7.37 -27.49 -14.76
CA PRO A 6 8.18 -26.55 -15.54
C PRO A 6 7.94 -25.08 -15.17
N TYR A 7 6.92 -24.81 -14.35
CA TYR A 7 6.61 -23.49 -13.82
C TYR A 7 7.05 -23.28 -12.37
N ALA A 8 7.72 -24.27 -11.75
CA ALA A 8 8.28 -24.07 -10.42
C ALA A 8 9.45 -23.08 -10.49
N ALA A 9 9.38 -22.01 -9.69
CA ALA A 9 10.53 -21.11 -9.52
C ALA A 9 11.72 -21.93 -9.00
N PRO A 10 12.95 -21.73 -9.55
CA PRO A 10 14.11 -22.46 -9.07
C PRO A 10 14.26 -22.23 -7.58
N LEU A 11 14.30 -23.33 -6.81
CA LEU A 11 14.63 -23.30 -5.39
C LEU A 11 16.08 -22.85 -5.29
N VAL A 12 16.30 -21.56 -5.08
CA VAL A 12 17.64 -21.01 -4.86
C VAL A 12 18.06 -21.39 -3.44
N GLU A 13 18.62 -22.58 -3.29
CA GLU A 13 19.35 -22.98 -2.09
C GLU A 13 20.67 -22.20 -2.03
N GLY A 14 20.71 -21.15 -1.22
CA GLY A 14 21.91 -20.74 -0.47
C GLY A 14 23.18 -20.28 -1.21
N GLY A 15 23.15 -20.02 -2.51
CA GLY A 15 24.31 -19.45 -3.24
C GLY A 15 24.54 -17.96 -2.94
N PRO A 16 25.79 -17.44 -3.04
CA PRO A 16 26.05 -16.00 -2.96
C PRO A 16 25.15 -15.28 -3.97
N HIS A 17 24.51 -14.21 -3.50
CA HIS A 17 23.37 -13.53 -4.12
C HIS A 17 23.58 -13.08 -5.59
N ASP A 18 24.82 -13.14 -6.07
CA ASP A 18 25.32 -12.68 -7.37
C ASP A 18 25.47 -13.82 -8.40
N ALA A 19 25.61 -15.08 -7.99
CA ALA A 19 25.82 -16.20 -8.91
C ALA A 19 24.57 -16.51 -9.78
N ALA A 20 23.38 -16.13 -9.31
CA ALA A 20 22.14 -16.26 -10.07
C ALA A 20 22.01 -15.26 -11.23
N PHE A 21 22.87 -14.23 -11.28
CA PHE A 21 22.80 -13.15 -12.27
C PHE A 21 23.87 -13.24 -13.36
N ASP A 22 24.83 -14.16 -13.24
CA ASP A 22 26.07 -14.14 -14.03
C ASP A 22 25.88 -14.47 -15.52
N GLY A 23 24.70 -14.94 -15.93
CA GLY A 23 24.34 -15.18 -17.33
C GLY A 23 23.33 -14.19 -17.93
N LEU A 24 22.85 -13.22 -17.16
CA LEU A 24 21.78 -12.32 -17.60
C LEU A 24 22.34 -11.09 -18.32
N SER A 25 21.69 -10.74 -19.42
CA SER A 25 21.96 -9.49 -20.12
C SER A 25 21.57 -8.28 -19.25
N GLU A 26 22.24 -7.15 -19.46
CA GLU A 26 21.94 -5.86 -18.78
C GLU A 26 20.43 -5.51 -18.75
N PRO A 27 19.67 -5.68 -19.86
CA PRO A 27 18.22 -5.47 -19.85
C PRO A 27 17.45 -6.41 -18.93
N GLU A 28 17.86 -7.67 -18.82
CA GLU A 28 17.21 -8.66 -17.97
C GLU A 28 17.48 -8.41 -16.49
N ARG A 29 18.71 -8.02 -16.13
CA ARG A 29 19.07 -7.59 -14.77
C ARG A 29 18.19 -6.43 -14.32
N LYS A 30 18.06 -5.38 -15.16
CA LYS A 30 17.20 -4.21 -14.86
C LYS A 30 15.73 -4.59 -14.70
N ARG A 31 15.20 -5.51 -15.52
CA ARG A 31 13.81 -5.99 -15.38
C ARG A 31 13.59 -6.72 -14.05
N LEU A 32 14.54 -7.55 -13.62
CA LEU A 32 14.47 -8.25 -12.34
C LEU A 32 14.56 -7.29 -11.15
N GLU A 33 15.39 -6.24 -11.24
CA GLU A 33 15.46 -5.19 -10.23
C GLU A 33 14.13 -4.45 -10.07
N ILE A 34 13.49 -4.06 -11.18
CA ILE A 34 12.16 -3.44 -11.16
C ILE A 34 11.12 -4.40 -10.56
N GLY A 35 11.16 -5.69 -10.95
CA GLY A 35 10.28 -6.71 -10.39
C GLY A 35 10.41 -6.83 -8.87
N ARG A 36 11.64 -6.77 -8.33
CA ARG A 36 11.90 -6.76 -6.89
C ARG A 36 11.32 -5.53 -6.20
N VAL A 37 11.41 -4.35 -6.82
CA VAL A 37 10.80 -3.12 -6.30
C VAL A 37 9.28 -3.28 -6.20
N VAL A 38 8.63 -3.75 -7.26
CA VAL A 38 7.16 -3.96 -7.29
C VAL A 38 6.72 -4.94 -6.21
N VAL A 39 7.39 -6.09 -6.08
CA VAL A 39 7.06 -7.09 -5.05
C VAL A 39 7.23 -6.52 -3.64
N ALA A 40 8.29 -5.73 -3.41
CA ALA A 40 8.51 -5.10 -2.11
C ALA A 40 7.42 -4.07 -1.77
N TRP A 41 6.94 -3.31 -2.76
CA TRP A 41 5.82 -2.39 -2.59
C TRP A 41 4.50 -3.12 -2.34
N GLU A 42 4.23 -4.24 -3.02
CA GLU A 42 3.02 -5.02 -2.76
C GLU A 42 2.99 -5.61 -1.35
N LYS A 43 4.12 -6.14 -0.84
CA LYS A 43 4.19 -6.60 0.56
C LYS A 43 3.82 -5.50 1.56
N ARG A 44 4.30 -4.28 1.33
CA ARG A 44 3.97 -3.12 2.15
C ARG A 44 2.50 -2.67 1.99
N ARG A 45 1.89 -2.93 0.82
CA ARG A 45 0.49 -2.59 0.54
C ARG A 45 -0.47 -3.35 1.45
N TRP A 46 -0.17 -4.61 1.72
CA TRP A 46 -0.92 -5.41 2.69
C TRP A 46 -0.92 -4.78 4.08
N VAL A 47 0.25 -4.35 4.56
CA VAL A 47 0.39 -3.66 5.85
C VAL A 47 -0.38 -2.34 5.85
N TYR A 48 -0.23 -1.55 4.79
CA TYR A 48 -0.95 -0.29 4.61
C TYR A 48 -2.47 -0.47 4.64
N ASN A 49 -2.99 -1.43 3.86
CA ASN A 49 -4.42 -1.72 3.81
C ASN A 49 -4.94 -2.26 5.14
N ALA A 50 -4.15 -3.06 5.87
CA ALA A 50 -4.52 -3.53 7.20
C ALA A 50 -4.63 -2.36 8.19
N VAL A 51 -3.65 -1.46 8.20
CA VAL A 51 -3.67 -0.24 9.04
C VAL A 51 -4.87 0.63 8.69
N LEU A 52 -5.11 0.86 7.40
CA LEU A 52 -6.23 1.68 6.95
C LEU A 52 -7.58 1.03 7.29
N GLY A 53 -7.69 -0.30 7.14
CA GLY A 53 -8.86 -1.06 7.55
C GLY A 53 -9.14 -0.88 9.04
N VAL A 54 -8.14 -1.08 9.90
CA VAL A 54 -8.27 -0.87 11.35
C VAL A 54 -8.66 0.57 11.69
N ALA A 55 -8.10 1.56 11.00
CA ALA A 55 -8.42 2.97 11.23
C ALA A 55 -9.83 3.37 10.77
N THR A 56 -10.34 2.75 9.70
CA THR A 56 -11.64 3.09 9.09
C THR A 56 -12.82 2.28 9.65
N LEU A 57 -12.56 1.11 10.23
CA LEU A 57 -13.61 0.23 10.77
C LEU A 57 -14.47 0.88 11.87
N PRO A 58 -13.89 1.60 12.86
CA PRO A 58 -14.68 2.30 13.86
C PRO A 58 -15.63 3.34 13.26
N LEU A 59 -15.19 4.08 12.24
CA LEU A 59 -16.02 5.07 11.55
C LEU A 59 -17.24 4.40 10.91
N LEU A 60 -17.06 3.24 10.25
CA LEU A 60 -18.16 2.48 9.67
C LEU A 60 -19.15 1.98 10.72
N VAL A 61 -18.64 1.49 11.87
CA VAL A 61 -19.49 1.02 12.98
C VAL A 61 -20.32 2.18 13.55
N ILE A 62 -19.69 3.32 13.85
CA ILE A 62 -20.39 4.51 14.37
C ILE A 62 -21.44 5.00 13.36
N SER A 63 -21.08 5.06 12.07
CA SER A 63 -21.99 5.51 11.02
C SER A 63 -23.18 4.56 10.84
N ALA A 64 -22.98 3.25 11.05
CA ALA A 64 -24.05 2.26 11.07
C ALA A 64 -25.02 2.45 12.24
N LEU A 65 -24.49 2.77 13.42
CA LEU A 65 -25.31 3.06 14.59
C LEU A 65 -26.07 4.39 14.46
N ALA A 66 -25.51 5.37 13.76
CA ALA A 66 -26.13 6.68 13.50
C ALA A 66 -27.12 6.68 12.31
N GLY A 67 -27.16 5.61 11.50
CA GLY A 67 -28.00 5.55 10.30
C GLY A 67 -27.45 6.29 9.07
N GLU A 68 -26.22 6.83 9.13
CA GLU A 68 -25.59 7.62 8.06
C GLU A 68 -24.54 6.82 7.25
N VAL A 69 -24.76 5.52 7.07
CA VAL A 69 -23.80 4.60 6.41
C VAL A 69 -23.43 5.05 5.00
N ALA A 70 -24.38 5.59 4.24
CA ALA A 70 -24.18 5.93 2.83
C ALA A 70 -23.09 7.01 2.64
N ASP A 71 -23.11 8.06 3.47
CA ASP A 71 -22.14 9.15 3.39
C ASP A 71 -20.75 8.71 3.87
N ALA A 72 -20.70 7.94 4.96
CA ALA A 72 -19.46 7.37 5.47
C ALA A 72 -18.80 6.42 4.48
N VAL A 73 -19.58 5.56 3.82
CA VAL A 73 -19.09 4.66 2.76
C VAL A 73 -18.59 5.47 1.57
N ARG A 74 -19.35 6.47 1.10
CA ARG A 74 -18.93 7.33 -0.01
C ARG A 74 -17.58 8.01 0.25
N LEU A 75 -17.43 8.62 1.42
CA LEU A 75 -16.18 9.28 1.85
C LEU A 75 -15.03 8.28 1.96
N SER A 76 -15.28 7.11 2.54
CA SER A 76 -14.30 6.05 2.71
C SER A 76 -13.80 5.51 1.36
N VAL A 77 -14.70 5.33 0.38
CA VAL A 77 -14.34 4.88 -0.97
C VAL A 77 -13.46 5.92 -1.69
N ILE A 78 -13.84 7.20 -1.65
CA ILE A 78 -13.04 8.27 -2.27
C ILE A 78 -11.64 8.32 -1.62
N GLY A 79 -11.59 8.30 -0.28
CA GLY A 79 -10.34 8.26 0.47
C GLY A 79 -9.47 7.05 0.10
N ALA A 80 -10.07 5.86 -0.01
CA ALA A 80 -9.39 4.63 -0.40
C ALA A 80 -8.85 4.69 -1.84
N CYS A 81 -9.56 5.31 -2.78
CA CYS A 81 -9.08 5.52 -4.14
C CYS A 81 -7.86 6.45 -4.17
N VAL A 82 -7.93 7.59 -3.49
CA VAL A 82 -6.81 8.57 -3.41
C VAL A 82 -5.59 7.96 -2.74
N ALA A 83 -5.80 7.24 -1.64
CA ALA A 83 -4.79 6.46 -0.93
C ALA A 83 -4.08 5.46 -1.85
N ASN A 84 -4.85 4.62 -2.56
CA ASN A 84 -4.28 3.62 -3.47
C ASN A 84 -3.54 4.26 -4.65
N ALA A 85 -4.06 5.34 -5.21
CA ALA A 85 -3.38 6.07 -6.27
C ALA A 85 -2.04 6.65 -5.80
N SER A 86 -2.01 7.23 -4.60
CA SER A 86 -0.78 7.74 -3.96
C SER A 86 0.22 6.61 -3.71
N TYR A 87 -0.27 5.43 -3.34
CA TYR A 87 0.57 4.25 -3.11
C TYR A 87 1.18 3.71 -4.41
N LEU A 88 0.44 3.73 -5.52
CA LEU A 88 0.94 3.36 -6.85
C LEU A 88 2.05 4.29 -7.35
N ALA A 89 2.05 5.55 -6.93
CA ALA A 89 3.13 6.49 -7.25
C ALA A 89 4.46 6.07 -6.59
N GLY A 90 4.43 5.34 -5.47
CA GLY A 90 5.61 4.85 -4.74
C GLY A 90 6.59 4.01 -5.58
N PRO A 91 6.18 2.85 -6.11
CA PRO A 91 7.05 2.01 -6.95
C PRO A 91 7.48 2.71 -8.24
N ILE A 92 6.65 3.58 -8.81
CA ILE A 92 7.00 4.39 -9.98
C ILE A 92 8.14 5.35 -9.62
N ALA A 93 7.99 6.11 -8.54
CA ALA A 93 9.00 7.05 -8.07
C ALA A 93 10.31 6.35 -7.69
N GLU A 94 10.24 5.23 -6.98
CA GLU A 94 11.43 4.43 -6.65
C GLU A 94 12.08 3.81 -7.89
N GLY A 95 11.28 3.37 -8.87
CA GLY A 95 11.78 2.85 -10.13
C GLY A 95 12.57 3.89 -10.93
N TYR A 96 12.02 5.10 -11.07
CA TYR A 96 12.74 6.21 -11.71
C TYR A 96 13.99 6.61 -10.92
N TRP A 97 13.90 6.71 -9.59
CA TRP A 97 15.06 7.01 -8.77
C TRP A 97 16.17 5.97 -8.92
N THR A 98 15.79 4.69 -8.88
CA THR A 98 16.75 3.58 -9.03
C THR A 98 17.40 3.59 -10.40
N TRP A 99 16.66 3.99 -11.44
CA TRP A 99 17.21 4.13 -12.78
C TRP A 99 18.23 5.29 -12.87
N PHE A 100 17.94 6.46 -12.31
CA PHE A 100 18.81 7.64 -12.46
C PHE A 100 19.97 7.72 -11.45
N VAL A 101 19.73 7.33 -10.20
CA VAL A 101 20.63 7.57 -9.07
C VAL A 101 21.15 6.27 -8.46
N GLY A 102 20.42 5.17 -8.61
CA GLY A 102 20.75 3.86 -8.03
C GLY A 102 19.82 3.45 -6.88
N PRO A 103 19.98 2.23 -6.36
CA PRO A 103 19.03 1.63 -5.41
C PRO A 103 18.99 2.39 -4.07
N ALA A 104 17.79 2.83 -3.68
CA ALA A 104 17.59 3.62 -2.45
C ALA A 104 16.49 3.02 -1.57
N THR A 105 16.87 2.13 -0.65
CA THR A 105 15.93 1.48 0.30
C THR A 105 15.30 2.48 1.28
N TRP A 106 15.98 3.59 1.58
CA TRP A 106 15.46 4.66 2.44
C TRP A 106 14.28 5.39 1.81
N LEU A 107 14.31 5.60 0.48
CA LEU A 107 13.25 6.28 -0.27
C LEU A 107 11.93 5.54 -0.15
N ARG A 108 11.98 4.21 -0.25
CA ARG A 108 10.82 3.33 -0.04
C ARG A 108 10.16 3.54 1.32
N THR A 109 10.96 3.64 2.37
CA THR A 109 10.46 3.86 3.73
C THR A 109 9.90 5.25 3.92
N LEU A 110 10.53 6.30 3.38
CA LEU A 110 9.97 7.64 3.45
C LEU A 110 8.66 7.79 2.67
N LEU A 111 8.59 7.27 1.45
CA LEU A 111 7.36 7.30 0.64
C LEU A 111 6.23 6.52 1.32
N PHE A 112 6.55 5.36 1.89
CA PHE A 112 5.58 4.56 2.65
C PHE A 112 5.07 5.30 3.89
N LEU A 113 5.98 5.85 4.71
CA LEU A 113 5.61 6.55 5.95
C LEU A 113 4.82 7.82 5.66
N SER A 114 5.24 8.62 4.69
CA SER A 114 4.53 9.84 4.30
C SER A 114 3.13 9.55 3.75
N GLY A 115 2.98 8.54 2.88
CA GLY A 115 1.67 8.11 2.38
C GLY A 115 0.77 7.58 3.49
N THR A 116 1.32 6.77 4.41
CA THR A 116 0.58 6.24 5.57
C THR A 116 0.13 7.36 6.50
N LEU A 117 1.03 8.29 6.83
CA LEU A 117 0.71 9.44 7.69
C LEU A 117 -0.37 10.30 7.06
N LEU A 118 -0.28 10.61 5.77
CA LEU A 118 -1.29 11.38 5.05
C LEU A 118 -2.66 10.70 5.08
N ALA A 119 -2.71 9.38 4.87
CA ALA A 119 -3.94 8.62 4.93
C ALA A 119 -4.56 8.62 6.33
N LEU A 120 -3.75 8.47 7.38
CA LEU A 120 -4.22 8.54 8.76
C LEU A 120 -4.75 9.93 9.11
N LEU A 121 -4.08 11.00 8.68
CA LEU A 121 -4.55 12.38 8.86
C LEU A 121 -5.90 12.59 8.16
N LEU A 122 -6.07 12.06 6.95
CA LEU A 122 -7.33 12.15 6.22
C LEU A 122 -8.47 11.42 6.95
N VAL A 123 -8.23 10.19 7.43
CA VAL A 123 -9.22 9.43 8.20
C VAL A 123 -9.59 10.16 9.50
N ALA A 124 -8.59 10.70 10.21
CA ALA A 124 -8.82 11.47 11.43
C ALA A 124 -9.66 12.73 11.17
N ALA A 125 -9.34 13.48 10.11
CA ALA A 125 -10.09 14.67 9.72
C ALA A 125 -11.55 14.34 9.36
N VAL A 126 -11.78 13.29 8.56
CA VAL A 126 -13.13 12.84 8.19
C VAL A 126 -13.92 12.39 9.42
N THR A 127 -13.28 11.63 10.31
CA THR A 127 -13.91 11.17 11.56
C THR A 127 -14.31 12.34 12.44
N LEU A 128 -13.43 13.33 12.60
CA LEU A 128 -13.69 14.51 13.42
C LEU A 128 -14.83 15.36 12.85
N ILE A 129 -14.86 15.57 11.53
CA ILE A 129 -15.97 16.26 10.85
C ILE A 129 -17.29 15.51 11.05
N PHE A 130 -17.26 14.18 10.93
CA PHE A 130 -18.43 13.34 11.12
C PHE A 130 -18.96 13.41 12.55
N CYS A 131 -18.10 13.25 13.56
CA CYS A 131 -18.49 13.36 14.96
C CYS A 131 -19.10 14.75 15.27
N MET A 132 -18.48 15.82 14.79
CA MET A 132 -19.03 17.18 14.94
C MET A 132 -20.42 17.34 14.31
N ARG A 133 -20.71 16.64 13.21
CA ARG A 133 -22.05 16.64 12.61
C ARG A 133 -23.07 15.86 13.44
N VAL A 134 -22.70 14.68 13.93
CA VAL A 134 -23.59 13.83 14.73
C VAL A 134 -23.98 14.49 16.05
N ASP A 135 -23.03 15.14 16.74
CA ASP A 135 -23.29 15.85 18.00
C ASP A 135 -24.24 17.06 17.86
N LEU A 136 -24.41 17.59 16.63
CA LEU A 136 -25.32 18.70 16.34
C LEU A 136 -26.77 18.25 16.09
N ILE A 137 -27.06 16.95 16.03
CA ILE A 137 -28.42 16.43 15.84
C ILE A 137 -29.00 16.09 17.22
N PRO A 138 -29.87 16.94 17.81
CA PRO A 138 -30.51 16.62 19.07
C PRO A 138 -31.40 15.38 18.90
N THR A 139 -31.18 14.37 19.74
CA THR A 139 -32.04 13.19 19.78
C THR A 139 -33.45 13.61 20.22
N PRO A 140 -34.51 13.29 19.45
CA PRO A 140 -35.87 13.46 19.94
C PRO A 140 -36.07 12.49 21.12
N LYS A 141 -36.41 13.05 22.28
CA LYS A 141 -36.83 12.29 23.47
C LYS A 141 -38.18 11.64 23.26
#